data_AF-A0A7K2DXS2-F1
#
_entry.id   AF-A0A7K2DXS2-F1
#
_cell.length_a   1.000
_cell.length_b   1.000
_cell.length_c   1.000
_cell.angle_alpha   90.00
_cell.angle_beta   90.00
_cell.angle_gamma   90.00
#
_symmetry.space_group_name_H-M   'P 1'
#
loop_
_entity.id
_entity.type
_entity.pdbx_description
1 polymer ?
#
loop_
_entity_poly.entity_id
_entity_poly.type
_entity_poly.pdbx_seq_one_letter_code
_entity_poly.pdbx_strand_id
1 'polypeptide(L)' 'MLRTRSEARRRDGPDLGELPDAELDRLIRTLDEEMREAAAELRFEYAARLRDEIKDLRRELAEIRG' A
#
# COMPACT_ATOMS: atom_id res chain seq x y z
N MET A 1 -39.50 26.82 19.90
CA MET A 1 -39.11 26.53 18.51
C MET A 1 -37.88 27.40 18.23
N LEU A 2 -36.70 26.93 17.81
CA LEU A 2 -36.40 25.94 16.79
C LEU A 2 -35.11 25.17 17.15
N ARG A 3 -35.15 23.88 16.79
CA ARG A 3 -34.20 22.77 16.97
C ARG A 3 -32.70 23.09 16.87
N THR A 4 -31.97 22.51 17.82
CA THR A 4 -30.64 21.91 17.63
C THR A 4 -30.49 21.26 16.25
N ARG A 5 -29.61 21.79 15.40
CA ARG A 5 -29.10 21.08 14.22
C ARG A 5 -27.77 20.42 14.57
N SER A 6 -27.84 19.50 15.51
CA SER A 6 -26.97 18.34 15.58
C SER A 6 -27.55 17.31 14.60
N GLU A 7 -27.22 17.43 13.32
CA GLU A 7 -27.42 16.38 12.30
C GLU A 7 -26.31 16.57 11.25
N ALA A 8 -25.29 15.72 11.29
CA ALA A 8 -25.29 14.50 10.48
C ALA A 8 -25.10 14.78 8.98
N ARG A 9 -23.84 15.04 8.62
CA ARG A 9 -23.16 14.41 7.49
C ARG A 9 -21.77 14.08 8.01
N ARG A 10 -21.42 12.88 8.47
CA ARG A 10 -21.70 11.58 7.82
C ARG A 10 -21.64 11.72 6.29
N ARG A 11 -20.47 12.15 5.84
CA ARG A 11 -19.80 11.54 4.70
C ARG A 11 -18.57 10.93 5.36
N ASP A 12 -18.68 9.72 5.88
CA ASP A 12 -18.29 8.54 5.09
C ASP A 12 -17.11 8.94 4.18
N GLY A 13 -16.00 9.32 4.83
CA GLY A 13 -14.69 9.15 4.20
C GLY A 13 -14.60 7.67 3.85
N PRO A 14 -14.02 7.33 2.68
CA PRO A 14 -14.02 5.96 2.18
C PRO A 14 -13.58 5.04 3.31
N ASP A 15 -14.42 4.05 3.53
CA ASP A 15 -14.30 3.04 4.57
C ASP A 15 -12.83 2.70 4.79
N LEU A 16 -12.34 2.90 6.01
CA LEU A 16 -10.93 2.65 6.39
C LEU A 16 -10.64 1.14 6.45
N GLY A 17 -11.41 0.32 5.74
CA GLY A 17 -11.09 -1.03 5.27
C GLY A 17 -10.50 -0.93 3.85
N GLU A 18 -9.18 -0.75 3.78
CA GLU A 18 -8.32 -1.52 2.88
C GLU A 18 -8.79 -1.64 1.42
N LEU A 19 -8.69 -0.56 0.64
CA LEU A 19 -8.65 -0.74 -0.81
C LEU A 19 -7.46 -1.67 -1.14
N PRO A 20 -7.64 -2.76 -1.90
CA PRO A 20 -6.57 -3.72 -2.19
C PRO A 20 -5.31 -3.06 -2.79
N ASP A 21 -5.48 -1.98 -3.55
CA ASP A 21 -4.37 -1.23 -4.13
C ASP A 21 -3.54 -0.45 -3.09
N ALA A 22 -4.17 0.01 -2.00
CA ALA A 22 -3.51 0.73 -0.92
C ALA A 22 -2.70 -0.21 -0.01
N GLU A 23 -3.18 -1.43 0.22
CA GLU A 23 -2.42 -2.46 0.95
C GLU A 23 -1.22 -2.93 0.11
N LEU A 24 -1.44 -3.18 -1.17
CA LEU A 24 -0.39 -3.57 -2.11
C LEU A 24 0.70 -2.50 -2.25
N ASP A 25 0.31 -1.22 -2.30
CA ASP A 25 1.26 -0.09 -2.27
C ASP A 25 2.11 -0.06 -1.00
N ARG A 26 1.53 -0.38 0.16
CA ARG A 26 2.27 -0.44 1.43
C ARG A 26 3.25 -1.60 1.42
N LEU A 27 2.82 -2.79 0.97
CA LEU A 27 3.67 -3.96 0.88
C LEU A 27 4.87 -3.70 -0.04
N ILE A 28 4.65 -3.11 -1.22
CA ILE A 28 5.72 -2.73 -2.14
C ILE A 28 6.75 -1.82 -1.47
N ARG A 29 6.31 -0.84 -0.67
CA ARG A 29 7.22 0.07 0.05
C ARG A 29 8.06 -0.65 1.09
N THR A 30 7.44 -1.51 1.90
CA THR A 30 8.14 -2.32 2.91
C THR A 30 9.20 -3.21 2.27
N LEU A 31 8.86 -3.89 1.17
CA LEU A 31 9.82 -4.75 0.45
C LEU A 31 10.93 -3.94 -0.21
N ASP A 32 10.66 -2.73 -0.72
CA ASP A 32 11.70 -1.85 -1.30
C ASP A 32 12.70 -1.39 -0.24
N GLU A 33 12.23 -1.08 0.98
CA GLU A 33 13.08 -0.75 2.12
C GLU A 33 13.95 -1.95 2.53
N GLU A 34 13.35 -3.13 2.69
CA GLU A 34 14.07 -4.36 3.03
C GLU A 34 15.10 -4.75 1.95
N MET A 35 14.75 -4.59 0.67
CA MET A 35 15.66 -4.84 -0.45
C MET A 35 16.90 -3.94 -0.38
N ARG A 36 16.71 -2.65 -0.05
CA ARG A 36 17.81 -1.68 0.09
C ARG A 36 18.71 -2.03 1.27
N GLU A 37 18.13 -2.44 2.40
CA GLU A 37 18.87 -2.90 3.57
C GLU A 37 19.70 -4.16 3.24
N ALA A 38 19.07 -5.15 2.61
CA ALA A 38 19.75 -6.36 2.14
C ALA A 38 20.91 -6.03 1.18
N ALA A 39 20.71 -5.09 0.25
CA ALA A 39 21.76 -4.64 -0.66
C ALA A 39 22.90 -3.91 0.08
N ALA A 40 22.59 -3.07 1.07
CA ALA A 40 23.58 -2.40 1.91
C ALA A 40 24.43 -3.39 2.72
N GLU A 41 23.84 -4.52 3.12
CA GLU A 41 24.52 -5.64 3.80
C GLU A 41 25.17 -6.65 2.84
N LEU A 42 25.26 -6.35 1.53
CA LEU A 42 25.84 -7.23 0.51
C LEU A 42 25.09 -8.58 0.34
N ARG A 43 23.86 -8.69 0.82
CA ARG A 43 22.96 -9.84 0.65
C ARG A 43 22.29 -9.81 -0.73
N PHE A 44 23.09 -9.83 -1.80
CA PHE A 44 22.61 -9.57 -3.17
C PHE A 44 21.60 -10.58 -3.71
N GLU A 45 21.74 -11.87 -3.35
CA GLU A 45 20.75 -12.88 -3.75
C GLU A 45 19.38 -12.59 -3.14
N TYR A 46 19.37 -12.17 -1.87
CA TYR A 46 18.14 -11.81 -1.18
C TYR A 46 17.51 -10.54 -1.76
N ALA A 47 18.32 -9.49 -1.99
CA ALA A 47 17.88 -8.28 -2.64
C ALA A 47 17.34 -8.54 -4.07
N ALA A 48 17.95 -9.46 -4.82
CA ALA A 48 17.48 -9.84 -6.15
C ALA A 48 16.10 -10.51 -6.12
N ARG A 49 15.87 -11.39 -5.13
CA ARG A 49 14.55 -12.02 -4.92
C ARG A 49 13.49 -10.97 -4.58
N LEU A 50 13.77 -10.08 -3.64
CA LEU A 50 12.87 -8.98 -3.27
C LEU A 50 12.55 -8.06 -4.45
N ARG A 51 13.55 -7.73 -5.28
CA ARG A 51 13.34 -6.94 -6.50
C ARG A 51 12.35 -7.60 -7.46
N ASP A 52 12.47 -8.90 -7.66
CA ASP A 52 11.61 -9.64 -8.59
C ASP A 52 10.17 -9.70 -8.04
N GLU A 53 10.00 -9.91 -6.74
CA GLU A 53 8.70 -9.86 -6.06
C GLU A 53 8.05 -8.47 -6.12
N ILE A 54 8.80 -7.39 -5.84
CA ILE A 54 8.33 -6.00 -6.00
C ILE A 54 7.86 -5.75 -7.44
N LYS A 55 8.53 -6.32 -8.45
CA LYS A 55 8.16 -6.15 -9.85
C LYS A 55 6.84 -6.85 -10.16
N ASP A 56 6.59 -8.03 -9.59
CA ASP A 56 5.30 -8.73 -9.70
C ASP A 56 4.18 -7.91 -9.06
N LEU A 57 4.36 -7.46 -7.82
CA LEU A 57 3.36 -6.67 -7.09
C LEU A 57 3.04 -5.34 -7.80
N ARG A 58 4.04 -4.68 -8.41
CA ARG A 58 3.81 -3.46 -9.22
C ARG A 58 2.98 -3.72 -10.47
N ARG A 59 3.08 -4.90 -11.08
CA ARG A 59 2.22 -5.28 -12.22
C ARG A 59 0.79 -5.49 -11.77
N GLU A 60 0.60 -6.27 -10.69
CA GLU A 60 -0.72 -6.50 -10.11
C GLU A 60 -1.40 -5.18 -9.68
N LEU A 61 -0.65 -4.27 -9.07
CA LEU A 61 -1.15 -2.94 -8.71
C LEU A 61 -1.61 -2.13 -9.93
N ALA A 62 -0.89 -2.24 -11.04
CA ALA A 62 -1.27 -1.59 -12.29
C ALA A 62 -2.55 -2.20 -12.88
N GLU A 63 -2.73 -3.52 -12.76
CA GLU A 63 -3.94 -4.24 -13.18
C GLU A 63 -5.16 -3.87 -12.32
N ILE A 64 -4.98 -3.67 -11.01
CA ILE A 64 -6.08 -3.24 -10.11
C ILE A 64 -6.50 -1.79 -10.38
N ARG A 65 -5.56 -0.93 -10.80
CA ARG A 65 -5.80 0.50 -11.04
C ARG A 65 -6.29 0.83 -12.45
N GLY A 66 -6.08 -0.08 -13.41
CA GLY A 66 -6.48 0.05 -14.81
C GLY A 66 -7.92 -0.38 -15.06
#